data_AF-A0A8T0DVE7-F1
#
_entry.id   AF-A0A8T0DVE7-F1
#
_cell.length_a   1.000
_cell.length_b   1.000
_cell.length_c   1.000
_cell.angle_alpha   90.00
_cell.angle_beta   90.00
_cell.angle_gamma   90.00
#
_symmetry.space_group_name_H-M   'P 1'
#
loop_
_entity.id
_entity.type
_entity.pdbx_description
1 polymer ?
#
loop_
_entity_poly.entity_id
_entity_poly.type
_entity_poly.pdbx_seq_one_letter_code
_entity_poly.pdbx_strand_id
1 'polypeptide(L)'
;MRKTRIRDGCKRAFEAAMQPGTVRKLCGSVLALLVVTQGAAHLGRLLSQETLDYIGYYDNLILPVHLHARLVNVHVSRSAQRLNQYEVASLESETSRRLREAQFLLHQWTSWLNDIEQEQCRLLLAYKAAAQQVRTKIAAKLTRNPSLSKVKLPIHVLHNGAPQPGSAQTDWTNTALGSGPSISKPVDALVPRHCRLMLSERQIELEDARRLDAPYCPLRAVVPRLFKGYNASHYFEEVVRQSETWLLSARDYLSRTFYCLFIYVSVLILWNTIGSVLWFYLNRFNIIPKKVLFESDVSSWYPSREANQNF
;
A
#
# COMPACT_ATOMS: atom_id res chain seq x y z
N MET A 1 41.00 -5.32 90.01
CA MET A 1 39.81 -4.46 89.78
C MET A 1 39.78 -3.68 88.43
N ARG A 2 40.88 -3.57 87.64
CA ARG A 2 40.86 -2.84 86.35
C ARG A 2 40.19 -3.60 85.17
N LYS A 3 40.29 -4.93 85.13
CA LYS A 3 39.73 -5.78 84.06
C LYS A 3 38.20 -5.78 84.00
N THR A 4 37.50 -5.72 85.14
CA THR A 4 36.04 -5.70 85.21
C THR A 4 35.45 -4.37 84.73
N ARG A 5 36.06 -3.22 85.07
CA ARG A 5 35.65 -1.90 84.55
C ARG A 5 35.77 -1.75 83.04
N ILE A 6 36.75 -2.39 82.41
CA ILE A 6 36.91 -2.35 80.94
C ILE A 6 35.83 -3.22 80.29
N ARG A 7 35.55 -4.41 80.84
CA ARG A 7 34.50 -5.30 80.35
C ARG A 7 33.10 -4.69 80.49
N ASP A 8 32.80 -4.06 81.62
CA ASP A 8 31.51 -3.39 81.85
C ASP A 8 31.38 -2.10 81.03
N GLY A 9 32.50 -1.41 80.78
CA GLY A 9 32.56 -0.27 79.85
C GLY A 9 32.30 -0.69 78.40
N CYS A 10 32.84 -1.83 77.96
CA CYS A 10 32.61 -2.38 76.64
C CYS A 10 31.16 -2.87 76.47
N LYS A 11 30.57 -3.49 77.50
CA LYS A 11 29.17 -3.94 77.50
C LYS A 11 28.19 -2.76 77.40
N ARG A 12 28.41 -1.70 78.17
CA ARG A 12 27.61 -0.46 78.10
C ARG A 12 27.84 0.32 76.80
N ALA A 13 29.05 0.24 76.22
CA ALA A 13 29.33 0.80 74.90
C ALA A 13 28.59 0.04 73.79
N PHE A 14 28.50 -1.29 73.92
CA PHE A 14 27.73 -2.13 73.00
C PHE A 14 26.22 -1.82 73.10
N GLU A 15 25.68 -1.69 74.31
CA GLU A 15 24.26 -1.31 74.55
C GLU A 15 23.94 0.11 74.05
N ALA A 16 24.87 1.07 74.17
CA ALA A 16 24.69 2.42 73.65
C ALA A 16 24.83 2.51 72.11
N ALA A 17 25.70 1.69 71.51
CA ALA A 17 25.79 1.54 70.05
C ALA A 17 24.55 0.82 69.47
N MET A 18 23.94 -0.09 70.24
CA MET A 18 22.70 -0.80 69.92
C MET A 18 21.41 0.02 70.14
N GLN A 19 21.50 1.35 70.27
CA GLN A 19 20.28 2.16 70.24
C GLN A 19 19.56 1.98 68.88
N PRO A 20 18.24 1.77 68.87
CA PRO A 20 17.49 1.36 67.69
C PRO A 20 17.58 2.38 66.53
N GLY A 21 17.86 3.65 66.82
CA GLY A 21 18.09 4.68 65.81
C GLY A 21 19.42 4.53 65.05
N THR A 22 20.49 4.16 65.74
CA THR A 22 21.83 4.01 65.16
C THR A 22 21.94 2.75 64.30
N VAL A 23 21.34 1.65 64.77
CA VAL A 23 21.28 0.37 64.05
C VAL A 23 20.46 0.50 62.75
N ARG A 24 19.32 1.20 62.76
CA ARG A 24 18.53 1.46 61.55
C ARG A 24 19.29 2.28 60.51
N LYS A 25 20.04 3.31 60.94
CA LYS A 25 20.86 4.15 60.06
C LYS A 25 22.02 3.35 59.43
N LEU A 26 22.71 2.54 60.23
CA LEU A 26 23.76 1.65 59.73
C LEU A 26 23.20 0.61 58.75
N CYS A 27 22.11 -0.07 59.12
CA CYS A 27 21.45 -1.05 58.25
C CYS A 27 20.99 -0.41 56.92
N GLY A 28 20.33 0.75 56.96
CA GLY A 28 19.93 1.48 55.76
C GLY A 28 21.12 1.91 54.89
N SER A 29 22.22 2.33 55.51
CA SER A 29 23.44 2.72 54.77
C SER A 29 24.17 1.54 54.13
N VAL A 30 24.24 0.40 54.81
CA VAL A 30 24.80 -0.85 54.27
C VAL A 30 23.93 -1.37 53.13
N LEU A 31 22.60 -1.30 53.28
CA LEU A 31 21.66 -1.71 52.24
C LEU A 31 21.76 -0.80 51.01
N ALA A 32 21.89 0.52 51.20
CA ALA A 32 22.14 1.45 50.11
C ALA A 32 23.48 1.17 49.39
N LEU A 33 24.53 0.86 50.14
CA LEU A 33 25.84 0.51 49.58
C LEU A 33 25.79 -0.83 48.81
N LEU A 34 25.06 -1.83 49.31
CA LEU A 34 24.81 -3.08 48.60
C LEU A 34 24.03 -2.84 47.29
N VAL A 35 22.98 -2.02 47.31
CA VAL A 35 22.22 -1.70 46.08
C VAL A 35 23.09 -0.99 45.05
N VAL A 36 23.90 -0.01 45.48
CA VAL A 36 24.80 0.74 44.58
C VAL A 36 25.88 -0.18 44.00
N THR A 37 26.48 -1.05 44.81
CA THR A 37 27.51 -1.99 44.34
C THR A 37 26.96 -3.08 43.43
N GLN A 38 25.78 -3.63 43.74
CA GLN A 38 25.09 -4.60 42.87
C GLN A 38 24.66 -3.94 41.55
N GLY A 39 24.12 -2.72 41.61
CA GLY A 39 23.76 -1.93 40.43
C GLY A 39 24.99 -1.66 39.53
N ALA A 40 26.11 -1.28 40.12
CA ALA A 40 27.36 -1.08 39.40
C ALA A 40 27.90 -2.38 38.78
N ALA A 41 27.89 -3.49 39.53
CA ALA A 41 28.39 -4.79 39.08
C ALA A 41 27.55 -5.39 37.94
N HIS A 42 26.23 -5.14 37.93
CA HIS A 42 25.31 -5.64 36.93
C HIS A 42 24.99 -4.64 35.82
N LEU A 43 25.54 -3.43 35.85
CA LEU A 43 25.27 -2.38 34.88
C LEU A 43 25.52 -2.82 33.44
N GLY A 44 26.63 -3.53 33.21
CA GLY A 44 26.98 -4.05 31.87
C GLY A 44 26.00 -5.10 31.35
N ARG A 45 25.35 -5.86 32.24
CA ARG A 45 24.30 -6.83 31.88
C ARG A 45 22.95 -6.15 31.70
N LEU A 46 22.60 -5.16 32.53
CA LEU A 46 21.34 -4.43 32.46
C LEU A 46 21.21 -3.60 31.17
N LEU A 47 22.31 -3.02 30.71
CA LEU A 47 22.40 -2.27 29.46
C LEU A 47 22.92 -3.13 28.30
N SER A 48 22.80 -4.46 28.38
CA SER A 48 23.20 -5.34 27.26
C SER A 48 22.18 -5.26 26.13
N GLN A 49 22.62 -5.55 24.91
CA GLN A 49 21.71 -5.59 23.77
C GLN A 49 20.57 -6.59 24.01
N GLU A 50 20.88 -7.76 24.57
CA GLU A 50 19.92 -8.82 24.88
C GLU A 50 18.85 -8.37 25.88
N THR A 51 19.21 -7.60 26.91
CA THR A 51 18.21 -7.11 27.88
C THR A 51 17.33 -6.01 27.30
N LEU A 52 17.90 -5.12 26.48
CA LEU A 52 17.12 -4.10 25.77
C LEU A 52 16.16 -4.73 24.75
N ASP A 53 16.59 -5.79 24.08
CA ASP A 53 15.74 -6.57 23.18
C ASP A 53 14.62 -7.29 23.96
N TYR A 54 14.95 -7.94 25.08
CA TYR A 54 13.98 -8.58 25.97
C TYR A 54 12.91 -7.63 26.53
N ILE A 55 13.29 -6.39 26.84
CA ILE A 55 12.37 -5.34 27.33
C ILE A 55 11.52 -4.78 26.16
N GLY A 56 11.82 -5.13 24.90
CA GLY A 56 11.12 -4.64 23.72
C GLY A 56 11.51 -3.21 23.33
N TYR A 57 12.70 -2.75 23.71
CA TYR A 57 13.17 -1.41 23.35
C TYR A 57 13.29 -1.23 21.83
N TYR A 58 13.88 -2.21 21.14
CA TYR A 58 14.05 -2.17 19.69
C TYR A 58 12.72 -2.37 18.95
N ASP A 59 11.83 -3.21 19.47
CA ASP A 59 10.48 -3.36 18.92
C ASP A 59 9.74 -2.02 18.86
N ASN A 60 9.82 -1.23 19.93
CA ASN A 60 9.20 0.10 19.96
C ASN A 60 9.81 1.09 18.97
N LEU A 61 11.11 0.98 18.67
CA LEU A 61 11.80 1.80 17.67
C LEU A 61 11.44 1.41 16.23
N ILE A 62 11.19 0.12 16.00
CA ILE A 62 10.89 -0.44 14.67
C ILE A 62 9.41 -0.31 14.31
N LEU A 63 8.53 -0.34 15.32
CA LEU A 63 7.08 -0.25 15.18
C LEU A 63 6.60 0.93 14.30
N PRO A 64 7.04 2.20 14.50
CA PRO A 64 6.58 3.30 13.66
C PRO A 64 6.97 3.12 12.19
N VAL A 65 8.10 2.49 11.91
CA VAL A 65 8.57 2.24 10.55
C VAL A 65 7.73 1.17 9.86
N HIS A 66 7.42 0.07 10.56
CA HIS A 66 6.50 -0.95 10.05
C HIS A 66 5.10 -0.39 9.81
N LEU A 67 4.62 0.44 10.73
CA LEU A 67 3.33 1.09 10.61
C LEU A 67 3.31 2.02 9.39
N HIS A 68 4.36 2.79 9.17
CA HIS A 68 4.48 3.68 8.01
C HIS A 68 4.51 2.90 6.70
N ALA A 69 5.32 1.84 6.59
CA ALA A 69 5.36 0.99 5.41
C ALA A 69 3.99 0.36 5.10
N ARG A 70 3.27 -0.09 6.14
CA ARG A 70 1.90 -0.62 6.00
C ARG A 70 0.92 0.46 5.56
N LEU A 71 0.99 1.66 6.14
CA LEU A 71 0.13 2.80 5.79
C LEU A 71 0.32 3.19 4.32
N VAL A 72 1.57 3.28 3.85
CA VAL A 72 1.88 3.57 2.45
C VAL A 72 1.29 2.51 1.53
N ASN A 73 1.46 1.22 1.86
CA ASN A 73 0.90 0.12 1.08
C ASN A 73 -0.64 0.14 1.03
N VAL A 74 -1.30 0.48 2.13
CA VAL A 74 -2.75 0.68 2.18
C VAL A 74 -3.18 1.88 1.34
N HIS A 75 -2.42 2.96 1.36
CA HIS A 75 -2.70 4.14 0.54
C HIS A 75 -2.56 3.83 -0.95
N VAL A 76 -1.49 3.14 -1.35
CA VAL A 76 -1.26 2.72 -2.74
C VAL A 76 -2.38 1.80 -3.25
N SER A 77 -2.80 0.82 -2.44
CA SER A 77 -3.88 -0.10 -2.84
C SER A 77 -5.21 0.62 -2.95
N ARG A 78 -5.55 1.50 -2.01
CA ARG A 78 -6.79 2.29 -2.04
C ARG A 78 -6.82 3.27 -3.21
N SER A 79 -5.70 3.92 -3.51
CA SER A 79 -5.57 4.82 -4.65
C SER A 79 -5.72 4.07 -5.98
N ALA A 80 -5.10 2.90 -6.13
CA ALA A 80 -5.27 2.05 -7.30
C ALA A 80 -6.74 1.59 -7.46
N GLN A 81 -7.39 1.20 -6.36
CA GLN A 81 -8.81 0.83 -6.38
C GLN A 81 -9.69 2.02 -6.82
N ARG A 82 -9.43 3.22 -6.28
CA ARG A 82 -10.15 4.45 -6.66
C ARG A 82 -9.96 4.75 -8.15
N LEU A 83 -8.74 4.67 -8.67
CA LEU A 83 -8.44 4.88 -10.08
C LEU A 83 -9.22 3.90 -10.98
N ASN A 84 -9.27 2.63 -10.61
CA ASN A 84 -10.04 1.63 -11.37
C ASN A 84 -11.55 1.90 -11.34
N GLN A 85 -12.09 2.27 -10.18
CA GLN A 85 -13.53 2.48 -10.02
C GLN A 85 -14.04 3.75 -10.69
N TYR A 86 -13.25 4.83 -10.70
CA TYR A 86 -13.68 6.12 -11.23
C TYR A 86 -13.12 6.40 -12.62
N GLU A 87 -11.80 6.35 -12.81
CA GLU A 87 -11.18 6.77 -14.08
C GLU A 87 -11.35 5.72 -15.18
N VAL A 88 -11.02 4.45 -14.88
CA VAL A 88 -11.11 3.37 -15.89
C VAL A 88 -12.55 3.15 -16.30
N ALA A 89 -13.47 3.04 -15.33
CA ALA A 89 -14.90 2.89 -15.61
C ALA A 89 -15.48 4.10 -16.37
N SER A 90 -15.05 5.33 -16.04
CA SER A 90 -15.47 6.53 -16.76
C SER A 90 -15.02 6.48 -18.22
N LEU A 91 -13.74 6.17 -18.48
CA LEU A 91 -13.20 6.05 -19.84
C LEU A 91 -13.88 4.93 -20.66
N GLU A 92 -14.15 3.78 -20.04
CA GLU A 92 -14.92 2.69 -20.66
C GLU A 92 -16.33 3.15 -21.02
N SER A 93 -16.99 3.90 -20.13
CA SER A 93 -18.33 4.42 -20.37
C SER A 93 -18.36 5.45 -21.51
N GLU A 94 -17.36 6.33 -21.58
CA GLU A 94 -17.27 7.37 -22.60
C GLU A 94 -16.97 6.76 -23.98
N THR A 95 -16.02 5.83 -24.05
CA THR A 95 -15.71 5.13 -25.31
C THR A 95 -16.90 4.29 -25.79
N SER A 96 -17.58 3.60 -24.87
CA SER A 96 -18.82 2.87 -25.18
C SER A 96 -19.92 3.81 -25.70
N ARG A 97 -20.05 5.02 -25.16
CA ARG A 97 -21.01 6.02 -25.64
C ARG A 97 -20.68 6.47 -27.06
N ARG A 98 -19.41 6.84 -27.32
CA ARG A 98 -18.95 7.25 -28.66
C ARG A 98 -19.11 6.13 -29.70
N LEU A 99 -18.87 4.88 -29.30
CA LEU A 99 -19.10 3.73 -30.19
C LEU A 99 -20.58 3.59 -30.56
N ARG A 100 -21.50 3.75 -29.60
CA ARG A 100 -22.95 3.73 -29.87
C ARG A 100 -23.38 4.89 -30.76
N GLU A 101 -22.83 6.08 -30.54
CA GLU A 101 -23.08 7.26 -31.39
C GLU A 101 -22.60 7.00 -32.84
N ALA A 102 -21.40 6.46 -33.01
CA ALA A 102 -20.87 6.11 -34.33
C ALA A 102 -21.68 5.00 -35.01
N GLN A 103 -22.08 3.97 -34.26
CA GLN A 103 -22.95 2.90 -34.74
C GLN A 103 -24.30 3.44 -35.21
N PHE A 104 -24.90 4.37 -34.46
CA PHE A 104 -26.14 5.04 -34.83
C PHE A 104 -25.98 5.85 -36.12
N LEU A 105 -24.91 6.65 -36.22
CA LEU A 105 -24.62 7.40 -37.44
C LEU A 105 -24.42 6.46 -38.64
N LEU A 106 -23.68 5.37 -38.49
CA LEU A 106 -23.50 4.39 -39.57
C LEU A 106 -24.84 3.79 -40.00
N HIS A 107 -25.72 3.42 -39.06
CA HIS A 107 -27.06 2.94 -39.38
C HIS A 107 -27.86 3.97 -40.19
N GLN A 108 -27.84 5.23 -39.78
CA GLN A 108 -28.55 6.30 -40.47
C GLN A 108 -28.00 6.52 -41.89
N TRP A 109 -26.68 6.62 -42.03
CA TRP A 109 -26.01 6.81 -43.32
C TRP A 109 -26.24 5.65 -44.28
N THR A 110 -26.09 4.41 -43.80
CA THR A 110 -26.31 3.22 -44.63
C THR A 110 -27.77 3.04 -45.02
N SER A 111 -28.73 3.43 -44.16
CA SER A 111 -30.15 3.44 -44.52
C SER A 111 -30.42 4.40 -45.67
N TRP A 112 -29.94 5.64 -45.55
CA TRP A 112 -30.12 6.65 -46.60
C TRP A 112 -29.48 6.24 -47.92
N LEU A 113 -28.26 5.68 -47.88
CA LEU A 113 -27.58 5.16 -49.08
C LEU A 113 -28.35 4.00 -49.72
N ASN A 114 -28.88 3.07 -48.90
CA ASN A 114 -29.67 1.95 -49.40
C ASN A 114 -30.97 2.42 -50.08
N ASP A 115 -31.63 3.45 -49.56
CA ASP A 115 -32.84 4.02 -50.18
C ASP A 115 -32.52 4.59 -51.57
N ILE A 116 -31.40 5.30 -51.71
CA ILE A 116 -30.93 5.82 -53.01
C ILE A 116 -30.58 4.68 -53.97
N GLU A 117 -29.81 3.70 -53.50
CA GLU A 117 -29.41 2.54 -54.30
C GLU A 117 -30.64 1.75 -54.78
N GLN A 118 -31.65 1.60 -53.93
CA GLN A 118 -32.89 0.91 -54.25
C GLN A 118 -33.66 1.62 -55.37
N GLU A 119 -33.75 2.96 -55.33
CA GLU A 119 -34.34 3.72 -56.43
C GLU A 119 -33.53 3.64 -57.72
N GLN A 120 -32.19 3.69 -57.64
CA GLN A 120 -31.32 3.53 -58.79
C GLN A 120 -31.46 2.13 -59.42
N CYS A 121 -31.49 1.07 -58.61
CA CYS A 121 -31.73 -0.29 -59.07
C CYS A 121 -33.11 -0.44 -59.72
N ARG A 122 -34.16 0.17 -59.14
CA ARG A 122 -35.52 0.15 -59.71
C ARG A 122 -35.54 0.74 -61.12
N LEU A 123 -34.90 1.90 -61.31
CA LEU A 123 -34.79 2.57 -62.61
C LEU A 123 -33.98 1.74 -63.61
N LEU A 124 -32.84 1.17 -63.19
CA LEU A 124 -31.98 0.34 -64.06
C LEU A 124 -32.69 -0.95 -64.51
N LEU A 125 -33.43 -1.61 -63.61
CA LEU A 125 -34.21 -2.80 -63.94
C LEU A 125 -35.36 -2.47 -64.89
N ALA A 126 -36.07 -1.36 -64.66
CA ALA A 126 -37.11 -0.88 -65.57
C ALA A 126 -36.55 -0.56 -66.97
N TYR A 127 -35.39 0.11 -67.04
CA TYR A 127 -34.70 0.39 -68.30
C TYR A 127 -34.27 -0.90 -69.01
N LYS A 128 -33.71 -1.88 -68.29
CA LYS A 128 -33.36 -3.19 -68.85
C LYS A 128 -34.58 -3.90 -69.44
N ALA A 129 -35.70 -3.93 -68.72
CA ALA A 129 -36.94 -4.55 -69.18
C ALA A 129 -37.49 -3.86 -70.43
N ALA A 130 -37.49 -2.52 -70.46
CA ALA A 130 -37.91 -1.74 -71.62
C ALA A 130 -37.01 -2.00 -72.84
N ALA A 131 -35.68 -2.02 -72.65
CA ALA A 131 -34.72 -2.32 -73.71
C ALA A 131 -34.90 -3.75 -74.25
N GLN A 132 -35.15 -4.74 -73.39
CA GLN A 132 -35.48 -6.11 -73.80
C GLN A 132 -36.78 -6.18 -74.59
N GLN A 133 -37.82 -5.45 -74.20
CA GLN A 133 -39.09 -5.38 -74.94
C GLN A 133 -38.92 -4.76 -76.34
N VAL A 134 -38.07 -3.74 -76.48
CA VAL A 134 -37.75 -3.17 -77.80
C VAL A 134 -36.98 -4.17 -78.65
N ARG A 135 -35.97 -4.85 -78.09
CA ARG A 135 -35.21 -5.90 -78.79
C ARG A 135 -36.11 -7.05 -79.26
N THR A 136 -37.01 -7.55 -78.42
CA THR A 136 -37.94 -8.64 -78.81
C THR A 136 -38.94 -8.20 -79.88
N LYS A 137 -39.46 -6.96 -79.82
CA LYS A 137 -40.30 -6.38 -80.88
C LYS A 137 -39.55 -6.26 -82.21
N ILE A 138 -38.28 -5.83 -82.20
CA ILE A 138 -37.45 -5.74 -83.40
C ILE A 138 -37.16 -7.15 -83.95
N ALA A 139 -36.79 -8.10 -83.10
CA ALA A 139 -36.55 -9.49 -83.49
C ALA A 139 -37.81 -10.13 -84.08
N ALA A 140 -38.99 -9.92 -83.49
CA ALA A 140 -40.27 -10.42 -84.00
C ALA A 140 -40.67 -9.79 -85.35
N LYS A 141 -40.32 -8.52 -85.58
CA LYS A 141 -40.50 -7.88 -86.90
C LYS A 141 -39.53 -8.44 -87.95
N LEU A 142 -38.31 -8.77 -87.54
CA LEU A 142 -37.28 -9.34 -88.41
C LEU A 142 -37.59 -10.79 -88.82
N THR A 143 -38.11 -11.61 -87.91
CA THR A 143 -38.54 -12.99 -88.22
C THR A 143 -39.76 -13.04 -89.13
N ARG A 144 -40.65 -12.05 -89.07
CA ARG A 144 -41.79 -11.92 -89.99
C ARG A 144 -41.39 -11.46 -91.39
N ASN A 145 -40.28 -10.75 -91.55
CA ASN A 145 -39.79 -10.24 -92.84
C ASN A 145 -38.28 -10.48 -92.99
N PRO A 146 -37.84 -11.65 -93.51
CA PRO A 146 -36.42 -11.99 -93.61
C PRO A 146 -35.62 -11.08 -94.56
N SER A 147 -36.29 -10.35 -95.46
CA SER A 147 -35.67 -9.37 -96.37
C SER A 147 -35.14 -8.11 -95.67
N LEU A 148 -35.59 -7.83 -94.44
CA LEU A 148 -35.12 -6.69 -93.63
C LEU A 148 -33.78 -6.93 -92.92
N SER A 149 -33.27 -8.17 -92.94
CA SER A 149 -31.96 -8.54 -92.37
C SER A 149 -30.76 -7.88 -93.07
N LYS A 150 -30.95 -7.32 -94.28
CA LYS A 150 -29.94 -6.54 -95.01
C LYS A 150 -29.89 -5.06 -94.61
N VAL A 151 -30.84 -4.58 -93.80
CA VAL A 151 -30.81 -3.20 -93.29
C VAL A 151 -29.87 -3.15 -92.08
N LYS A 152 -28.75 -2.42 -92.20
CA LYS A 152 -27.81 -2.16 -91.09
C LYS A 152 -28.55 -1.40 -89.98
N LEU A 153 -29.12 -2.11 -89.02
CA LEU A 153 -29.57 -1.50 -87.77
C LEU A 153 -28.35 -1.03 -86.97
N PRO A 154 -28.45 0.11 -86.26
CA PRO A 154 -27.36 0.64 -85.44
C PRO A 154 -26.87 -0.39 -84.42
N ILE A 155 -25.54 -0.42 -84.28
CA ILE A 155 -24.65 -1.53 -83.86
C ILE A 155 -24.90 -2.08 -82.44
N HIS A 156 -25.87 -1.55 -81.69
CA HIS A 156 -26.12 -1.91 -80.28
C HIS A 156 -27.31 -2.86 -80.08
N VAL A 157 -28.04 -3.21 -81.16
CA VAL A 157 -29.34 -3.89 -81.04
C VAL A 157 -29.32 -5.36 -81.51
N LEU A 158 -28.40 -5.77 -82.39
CA LEU A 158 -28.25 -7.17 -82.80
C LEU A 158 -26.77 -7.50 -83.07
N HIS A 159 -26.02 -7.89 -82.05
CA HIS A 159 -24.71 -8.52 -82.26
C HIS A 159 -24.84 -10.02 -82.00
N ASN A 160 -25.22 -10.77 -83.05
CA ASN A 160 -25.12 -12.24 -83.11
C ASN A 160 -24.05 -12.69 -84.14
N GLY A 161 -23.09 -11.81 -84.48
CA GLY A 161 -21.99 -12.13 -85.38
C GLY A 161 -20.66 -12.21 -84.62
N ALA A 162 -19.81 -13.17 -84.97
CA ALA A 162 -18.46 -13.30 -84.43
C ALA A 162 -17.65 -11.99 -84.62
N PRO A 163 -16.75 -11.63 -83.68
CA PRO A 163 -16.04 -10.36 -83.74
C PRO A 163 -15.06 -10.36 -84.93
N GLN A 164 -15.19 -9.35 -85.80
CA GLN A 164 -14.15 -8.98 -86.76
C GLN A 164 -12.96 -8.35 -85.99
N PRO A 165 -11.71 -8.71 -86.33
CA PRO A 165 -10.54 -8.13 -85.68
C PRO A 165 -10.26 -6.76 -86.31
N GLY A 166 -10.42 -5.69 -85.51
CA GLY A 166 -9.90 -4.37 -85.89
C GLY A 166 -10.80 -3.19 -85.63
N SER A 167 -11.16 -2.91 -84.38
CA SER A 167 -11.33 -1.54 -83.89
C SER A 167 -11.44 -1.55 -82.36
N ALA A 168 -10.32 -1.35 -81.66
CA ALA A 168 -10.32 -1.06 -80.23
C ALA A 168 -9.96 0.41 -80.06
N GLN A 169 -10.98 1.22 -79.84
CA GLN A 169 -10.87 2.58 -79.35
C GLN A 169 -11.19 2.55 -77.84
N THR A 170 -10.33 3.24 -77.09
CA THR A 170 -10.56 3.88 -75.78
C THR A 170 -10.84 3.00 -74.56
N ASP A 171 -9.80 2.93 -73.75
CA ASP A 171 -9.75 2.68 -72.31
C ASP A 171 -10.89 3.32 -71.52
N TRP A 172 -11.68 2.47 -70.84
CA TRP A 172 -12.22 2.73 -69.51
C TRP A 172 -12.07 1.44 -68.68
N THR A 173 -10.86 1.30 -68.12
CA THR A 173 -10.54 0.73 -66.80
C THR A 173 -11.39 -0.43 -66.26
N ASN A 174 -10.88 -1.64 -66.50
CA ASN A 174 -10.47 -2.63 -65.49
C ASN A 174 -11.10 -2.54 -64.08
N THR A 175 -11.96 -3.50 -63.74
CA THR A 175 -11.79 -4.39 -62.56
C THR A 175 -12.80 -5.53 -62.62
N ALA A 176 -12.46 -6.56 -63.38
CA ALA A 176 -13.07 -7.89 -63.25
C ALA A 176 -11.94 -8.91 -63.29
N LEU A 177 -11.37 -9.19 -62.12
CA LEU A 177 -10.44 -10.29 -61.93
C LEU A 177 -11.26 -11.59 -61.89
N GLY A 178 -11.06 -12.46 -62.88
CA GLY A 178 -11.75 -13.75 -62.96
C GLY A 178 -11.75 -14.32 -64.37
N SER A 179 -10.61 -14.84 -64.80
CA SER A 179 -10.43 -15.55 -66.07
C SER A 179 -11.25 -16.84 -66.13
N GLY A 180 -12.12 -16.95 -67.13
CA GLY A 180 -12.85 -18.19 -67.48
C GLY A 180 -13.45 -18.07 -68.90
N PRO A 181 -13.59 -19.18 -69.65
CA PRO A 181 -13.64 -19.19 -71.10
C PRO A 181 -14.88 -18.50 -71.67
N SER A 182 -14.65 -17.77 -72.77
CA SER A 182 -15.60 -16.97 -73.53
C SER A 182 -16.71 -17.83 -74.15
N ILE A 183 -17.80 -18.02 -73.41
CA ILE A 183 -19.12 -18.25 -73.99
C ILE A 183 -19.76 -16.88 -74.14
N SER A 184 -19.94 -16.44 -75.39
CA SER A 184 -20.58 -15.18 -75.76
C SER A 184 -22.03 -15.15 -75.25
N LYS A 185 -22.21 -14.73 -74.01
CA LYS A 185 -23.53 -14.42 -73.46
C LYS A 185 -24.01 -13.12 -74.12
N PRO A 186 -25.31 -13.02 -74.47
CA PRO A 186 -25.86 -11.78 -75.02
C PRO A 186 -25.52 -10.65 -74.06
N VAL A 187 -25.06 -9.52 -74.61
CA VAL A 187 -24.78 -8.29 -73.84
C VAL A 187 -26.12 -7.72 -73.39
N ASP A 188 -26.65 -8.33 -72.35
CA ASP A 188 -27.66 -7.79 -71.47
C ASP A 188 -27.10 -6.53 -70.82
N ALA A 189 -27.94 -5.50 -70.68
CA ALA A 189 -27.56 -4.27 -69.98
C ALA A 189 -26.86 -4.62 -68.64
N LEU A 190 -25.69 -4.01 -68.39
CA LEU A 190 -24.85 -4.29 -67.24
C LEU A 190 -25.53 -3.79 -65.96
N VAL A 191 -26.44 -4.60 -65.41
CA VAL A 191 -27.05 -4.34 -64.10
C VAL A 191 -26.05 -4.81 -63.03
N PRO A 192 -25.64 -3.95 -62.08
CA PRO A 192 -24.75 -4.35 -60.98
C PRO A 192 -25.28 -5.55 -60.19
N ARG A 193 -24.37 -6.33 -59.59
CA ARG A 193 -24.72 -7.56 -58.84
C ARG A 193 -25.71 -7.26 -57.71
N HIS A 194 -25.52 -6.17 -56.96
CA HIS A 194 -26.38 -5.78 -55.84
C HIS A 194 -27.84 -5.52 -56.25
N CYS A 195 -28.09 -5.06 -57.48
CA CYS A 195 -29.44 -4.88 -58.02
C CYS A 195 -30.13 -6.19 -58.45
N ARG A 196 -29.42 -7.31 -58.48
CA ARG A 196 -29.95 -8.64 -58.83
C ARG A 196 -30.16 -9.55 -57.62
N LEU A 197 -29.64 -9.16 -56.46
CA LEU A 197 -29.78 -9.90 -55.20
C LEU A 197 -31.23 -9.87 -54.72
N MET A 198 -31.63 -10.95 -54.04
CA MET A 198 -32.90 -10.97 -53.34
C MET A 198 -32.87 -10.02 -52.13
N LEU A 199 -34.04 -9.52 -51.72
CA LEU A 199 -34.18 -8.53 -50.65
C LEU A 199 -33.59 -9.04 -49.31
N SER A 200 -33.68 -10.34 -49.06
CA SER A 200 -33.10 -11.00 -47.88
C SER A 200 -31.57 -11.07 -47.91
N GLU A 201 -30.98 -11.39 -49.07
CA GLU A 201 -29.50 -11.45 -49.22
C GLU A 201 -28.89 -10.07 -49.03
N ARG A 202 -29.57 -9.03 -49.54
CA ARG A 202 -29.15 -7.63 -49.35
C ARG A 202 -29.22 -7.19 -47.89
N GLN A 203 -30.25 -7.61 -47.15
CA GLN A 203 -30.36 -7.29 -45.72
C GLN A 203 -29.21 -7.89 -44.92
N ILE A 204 -28.77 -9.10 -45.26
CA ILE A 204 -27.62 -9.75 -44.62
C ILE A 204 -26.33 -8.97 -44.91
N GLU A 205 -26.04 -8.65 -46.18
CA GLU A 205 -24.86 -7.85 -46.53
C GLU A 205 -24.87 -6.46 -45.86
N LEU A 206 -26.06 -5.86 -45.71
CA LEU A 206 -26.23 -4.57 -45.07
C LEU A 206 -26.03 -4.63 -43.56
N GLU A 207 -26.48 -5.69 -42.89
CA GLU A 207 -26.22 -5.92 -41.47
C GLU A 207 -24.72 -6.10 -41.19
N ASP A 208 -24.03 -6.86 -42.04
CA ASP A 208 -22.58 -7.04 -41.95
C ASP A 208 -21.84 -5.71 -42.16
N ALA A 209 -22.25 -4.91 -43.15
CA ALA A 209 -21.67 -3.58 -43.42
C ALA A 209 -21.95 -2.55 -42.32
N ARG A 210 -23.04 -2.75 -41.56
CA ARG A 210 -23.43 -1.88 -40.43
C ARG A 210 -22.69 -2.19 -39.16
N ARG A 211 -21.95 -3.28 -39.05
CA ARG A 211 -21.29 -3.68 -37.81
C ARG A 211 -19.96 -2.94 -37.65
N LEU A 212 -19.85 -2.05 -36.66
CA LEU A 212 -18.54 -1.63 -36.17
C LEU A 212 -18.02 -2.66 -35.18
N ASP A 213 -16.94 -3.34 -35.55
CA ASP A 213 -16.15 -4.06 -34.57
C ASP A 213 -15.29 -3.07 -33.78
N ALA A 214 -15.48 -3.04 -32.47
CA ALA A 214 -14.64 -2.21 -31.60
C ALA A 214 -13.20 -2.71 -31.69
N PRO A 215 -12.21 -1.84 -31.93
CA PRO A 215 -10.82 -2.25 -31.89
C PRO A 215 -10.50 -2.79 -30.50
N TYR A 216 -9.96 -4.00 -30.42
CA TYR A 216 -9.62 -4.63 -29.15
C TYR A 216 -8.50 -3.85 -28.45
N CYS A 217 -8.89 -2.95 -27.55
CA CYS A 217 -7.98 -2.19 -26.71
C CYS A 217 -8.33 -2.47 -25.24
N PRO A 218 -7.73 -3.50 -24.63
CA PRO A 218 -8.02 -3.80 -23.24
C PRO A 218 -7.37 -2.73 -22.35
N LEU A 219 -8.20 -1.87 -21.74
CA LEU A 219 -7.74 -1.05 -20.63
C LEU A 219 -7.39 -1.98 -19.46
N ARG A 220 -6.09 -2.13 -19.20
CA ARG A 220 -5.64 -2.95 -18.08
C ARG A 220 -6.00 -2.25 -16.78
N ALA A 221 -6.61 -2.99 -15.86
CA ALA A 221 -6.82 -2.52 -14.51
C ALA A 221 -5.47 -2.10 -13.89
N VAL A 222 -5.47 -0.97 -13.18
CA VAL A 222 -4.33 -0.47 -12.43
C VAL A 222 -4.09 -1.41 -11.26
N VAL A 223 -3.03 -2.21 -11.34
CA VAL A 223 -2.62 -3.13 -10.27
C VAL A 223 -1.65 -2.38 -9.34
N PRO A 224 -1.93 -2.31 -8.02
CA PRO A 224 -1.03 -1.64 -7.09
C PRO A 224 0.29 -2.41 -6.98
N ARG A 225 1.40 -1.70 -7.19
CA ARG A 225 2.74 -2.21 -6.86
C ARG A 225 3.07 -1.82 -5.43
N LEU A 226 3.01 -2.80 -4.54
CA LEU A 226 3.37 -2.60 -3.13
C LEU A 226 4.83 -2.19 -3.01
N PHE A 227 5.10 -1.31 -2.05
CA PHE A 227 6.45 -0.90 -1.72
C PHE A 227 7.20 -2.09 -1.10
N LYS A 228 8.25 -2.55 -1.79
CA LYS A 228 9.14 -3.66 -1.36
C LYS A 228 10.53 -3.19 -0.95
N GLY A 229 10.80 -1.88 -0.98
CA GLY A 229 12.11 -1.33 -0.61
C GLY A 229 12.43 -1.43 0.88
N TYR A 230 11.51 -1.96 1.69
CA TYR A 230 11.70 -2.13 3.12
C TYR A 230 12.16 -3.56 3.44
N ASN A 231 13.39 -3.70 3.92
CA ASN A 231 13.86 -4.92 4.56
C ASN A 231 13.97 -4.67 6.07
N ALA A 232 13.04 -5.27 6.83
CA ALA A 232 12.97 -5.11 8.28
C ALA A 232 14.26 -5.58 8.99
N SER A 233 14.88 -6.65 8.51
CA SER A 233 16.09 -7.20 9.13
C SER A 233 17.27 -6.23 8.98
N HIS A 234 17.46 -5.67 7.79
CA HIS A 234 18.54 -4.71 7.53
C HIS A 234 18.34 -3.41 8.31
N TYR A 235 17.09 -2.95 8.46
CA TYR A 235 16.80 -1.77 9.28
C TYR A 235 17.06 -2.05 10.77
N PHE A 236 16.69 -3.23 11.26
CA PHE A 236 16.95 -3.65 12.63
C PHE A 236 18.45 -3.70 12.94
N GLU A 237 19.23 -4.34 12.07
CA GLU A 237 20.69 -4.42 12.21
C GLU A 237 21.32 -3.03 12.29
N GLU A 238 20.87 -2.09 11.46
CA GLU A 238 21.40 -0.72 11.48
C GLU A 238 20.99 0.03 12.77
N VAL A 239 19.76 -0.11 13.25
CA VAL A 239 19.32 0.49 14.52
C VAL A 239 20.11 -0.06 15.70
N VAL A 240 20.32 -1.39 15.73
CA VAL A 240 21.15 -2.04 16.74
C VAL A 240 22.57 -1.50 16.69
N ARG A 241 23.17 -1.44 15.51
CA ARG A 241 24.53 -0.92 15.31
C ARG A 241 24.68 0.54 15.78
N GLN A 242 23.69 1.39 15.48
CA GLN A 242 23.67 2.77 15.96
C GLN A 242 23.52 2.85 17.48
N SER A 243 22.73 1.94 18.07
CA SER A 243 22.52 1.91 19.51
C SER A 243 23.77 1.51 20.30
N GLU A 244 24.66 0.68 19.75
CA GLU A 244 25.90 0.27 20.44
C GLU A 244 26.75 1.46 20.86
N THR A 245 26.85 2.47 19.98
CA THR A 245 27.67 3.66 20.23
C THR A 245 27.12 4.48 21.42
N TRP A 246 25.79 4.62 21.48
CA TRP A 246 25.12 5.31 22.59
C TRP A 246 25.18 4.47 23.87
N LEU A 247 24.99 3.15 23.79
CA LEU A 247 25.01 2.23 24.93
C LEU A 247 26.37 2.20 25.61
N LEU A 248 27.46 2.21 24.83
CA LEU A 248 28.82 2.30 25.37
C LEU A 248 29.00 3.61 26.15
N SER A 249 28.56 4.73 25.58
CA SER A 249 28.62 6.04 26.23
C SER A 249 27.76 6.10 27.49
N ALA A 250 26.55 5.52 27.45
CA ALA A 250 25.64 5.44 28.59
C ALA A 250 26.20 4.57 29.72
N ARG A 251 26.82 3.43 29.39
CA ARG A 251 27.49 2.56 30.37
C ARG A 251 28.64 3.28 31.06
N ASP A 252 29.49 4.00 30.32
CA ASP A 252 30.59 4.77 30.91
C ASP A 252 30.05 5.89 31.83
N TYR A 253 29.06 6.65 31.37
CA TYR A 253 28.44 7.71 32.17
C TYR A 253 27.78 7.17 33.46
N LEU A 254 26.99 6.09 33.34
CA LEU A 254 26.34 5.47 34.48
C LEU A 254 27.35 4.83 35.43
N SER A 255 28.40 4.18 34.91
CA SER A 255 29.48 3.60 35.74
C SER A 255 30.15 4.68 36.59
N ARG A 256 30.51 5.82 35.98
CA ARG A 256 31.05 6.98 36.70
C ARG A 256 30.06 7.53 37.74
N THR A 257 28.78 7.58 37.40
CA THR A 257 27.73 8.03 38.31
C THR A 257 27.59 7.10 39.53
N PHE A 258 27.58 5.78 39.32
CA PHE A 258 27.56 4.79 40.39
C PHE A 258 28.81 4.88 41.27
N TYR A 259 29.98 5.14 40.68
CA TYR A 259 31.22 5.36 41.43
C TYR A 259 31.15 6.61 42.33
N CYS A 260 30.65 7.74 41.80
CA CYS A 260 30.43 8.95 42.58
C CYS A 260 29.42 8.72 43.72
N LEU A 261 28.31 8.02 43.45
CA LEU A 261 27.33 7.64 44.47
C LEU A 261 27.94 6.73 45.54
N PHE A 262 28.78 5.77 45.13
CA PHE A 262 29.48 4.88 46.05
C PHE A 262 30.41 5.65 46.99
N ILE A 263 31.21 6.59 46.47
CA ILE A 263 32.06 7.46 47.28
C ILE A 263 31.20 8.29 48.24
N TYR A 264 30.15 8.92 47.72
CA TYR A 264 29.26 9.78 48.52
C TYR A 264 28.63 9.03 49.70
N VAL A 265 28.05 7.85 49.45
CA VAL A 265 27.48 6.99 50.50
C VAL A 265 28.55 6.53 51.48
N SER A 266 29.75 6.19 51.01
CA SER A 266 30.87 5.80 51.86
C SER A 266 31.31 6.94 52.79
N VAL A 267 31.41 8.17 52.29
CA VAL A 267 31.72 9.36 53.09
C VAL A 267 30.64 9.62 54.13
N LEU A 268 29.36 9.49 53.78
CA LEU A 268 28.26 9.63 54.74
C LEU A 268 28.31 8.57 55.87
N ILE A 269 28.65 7.32 55.53
CA ILE A 269 28.85 6.25 56.53
C ILE A 269 30.02 6.59 57.44
N LEU A 270 31.15 7.02 56.87
CA LEU A 270 32.35 7.37 57.61
C LEU A 270 32.12 8.58 58.53
N TRP A 271 31.39 9.59 58.05
CA TRP A 271 30.98 10.74 58.86
C TRP A 271 30.08 10.35 60.03
N ASN A 272 29.07 9.51 59.78
CA ASN A 272 28.15 9.05 60.84
C ASN A 272 28.87 8.19 61.89
N THR A 273 29.81 7.34 61.48
CA THR A 273 30.60 6.50 62.39
C THR A 273 31.57 7.35 63.22
N ILE A 274 32.29 8.30 62.61
CA ILE A 274 33.15 9.25 63.34
C ILE A 274 32.34 10.08 64.34
N GLY A 275 31.18 10.60 63.95
CA GLY A 275 30.32 11.37 64.85
C GLY A 275 29.89 10.56 66.08
N SER A 276 29.54 9.28 65.89
CA SER A 276 29.20 8.37 66.98
C SER A 276 30.40 8.07 67.90
N VAL A 277 31.58 7.83 67.32
CA VAL A 277 32.82 7.57 68.07
C VAL A 277 33.30 8.80 68.83
N LEU A 278 33.23 9.99 68.22
CA LEU A 278 33.60 11.25 68.86
C LEU A 278 32.66 11.58 70.02
N TRP A 279 31.35 11.41 69.82
CA TRP A 279 30.35 11.54 70.90
C TRP A 279 30.64 10.58 72.05
N PHE A 280 31.01 9.34 71.73
CA PHE A 280 31.38 8.34 72.73
C PHE A 280 32.61 8.78 73.54
N TYR A 281 33.68 9.26 72.90
CA TYR A 281 34.87 9.74 73.60
C TYR A 281 34.59 10.99 74.44
N LEU A 282 33.85 11.97 73.92
CA LEU A 282 33.45 13.17 74.67
C LEU A 282 32.62 12.81 75.93
N ASN A 283 31.73 11.84 75.80
CA ASN A 283 30.93 11.30 76.90
C ASN A 283 31.77 10.49 77.91
N ARG A 284 32.77 9.74 77.43
CA ARG A 284 33.68 8.92 78.26
C ARG A 284 34.65 9.76 79.08
N PHE A 285 35.17 10.84 78.50
CA PHE A 285 36.08 11.76 79.17
C PHE A 285 35.36 12.84 80.00
N ASN A 286 34.02 12.83 80.02
CA ASN A 286 33.18 13.76 80.79
C ASN A 286 33.52 15.24 80.51
N ILE A 287 33.97 15.53 79.28
CA ILE A 287 34.37 16.89 78.84
C ILE A 287 33.12 17.77 78.69
N ILE A 288 31.97 17.15 78.45
CA ILE A 288 30.67 17.81 78.44
C ILE A 288 30.05 17.63 79.83
N PRO A 289 29.83 18.71 80.61
CA PRO A 289 29.20 18.59 81.92
C PRO A 289 27.76 18.11 81.74
N LYS A 290 27.51 16.86 82.12
CA LYS A 290 26.13 16.38 82.28
C LYS A 290 25.54 17.08 83.49
N LYS A 291 24.74 18.13 83.27
CA LYS A 291 23.80 18.58 84.30
C LYS A 291 22.84 17.43 84.56
N VAL A 292 22.98 16.80 85.73
CA VAL A 292 21.99 15.88 86.28
C VAL A 292 20.76 16.71 86.60
N LEU A 293 19.83 16.80 85.65
CA LEU A 293 18.53 17.39 85.86
C LEU A 293 17.67 16.31 86.52
N PHE A 294 17.68 16.31 87.86
CA PHE A 294 16.86 15.52 88.78
C PHE A 294 17.28 14.06 89.02
N GLU A 295 17.84 13.84 90.20
CA GLU A 295 17.83 12.56 90.90
C GLU A 295 16.58 12.58 91.78
N SER A 296 15.48 11.96 91.32
CA SER A 296 14.29 11.80 92.16
C SER A 296 14.58 10.71 93.18
N ASP A 297 14.74 11.11 94.43
CA ASP A 297 14.99 10.21 95.54
C ASP A 297 13.76 9.28 95.72
N VAL A 298 13.96 7.98 95.52
CA VAL A 298 12.89 6.95 95.55
C VAL A 298 12.26 6.83 96.95
N SER A 299 12.86 7.47 97.94
CA SER A 299 12.37 7.63 99.31
C SER A 299 11.07 8.45 99.41
N SER A 300 10.75 9.30 98.44
CA SER A 300 9.54 10.14 98.46
C SER A 300 8.25 9.42 98.03
N TRP A 301 8.32 8.13 97.67
CA TRP A 301 7.19 7.36 97.14
C TRP A 301 6.55 6.40 98.14
N TYR A 302 7.08 6.29 99.37
CA TYR A 302 6.46 5.49 100.42
C TYR A 302 5.79 6.41 101.46
N PRO A 303 4.47 6.28 101.70
CA PRO A 303 3.83 6.99 102.80
C PRO A 303 4.39 6.50 104.13
N SER A 304 4.76 7.43 105.01
CA SER A 304 5.26 7.19 106.36
C SER A 304 4.26 6.34 107.16
N ARG A 305 4.57 5.04 107.30
CA ARG A 305 3.79 4.09 108.08
C ARG A 305 4.23 4.13 109.55
N GLU A 306 4.15 5.30 110.19
CA GLU A 306 4.31 5.47 111.65
C GLU A 306 3.44 6.65 112.14
N ALA A 307 2.13 6.46 112.13
CA ALA A 307 1.19 7.24 112.93
C ALA A 307 0.00 6.35 113.30
N ASN A 308 0.33 5.22 113.94
CA ASN A 308 -0.62 4.38 114.68
C ASN A 308 0.19 3.52 115.65
N GLN A 309 0.60 4.14 116.76
CA GLN A 309 0.66 3.50 118.09
C GLN A 309 1.15 4.54 119.11
N ASN A 310 0.24 4.87 120.02
CA ASN A 310 0.42 5.33 121.40
C ASN A 310 0.05 6.80 121.70
N PHE A 311 -1.12 6.89 122.36
CA PHE A 311 -1.84 8.00 122.99
C PHE A 311 -2.80 8.81 122.14
#